data_AF-A0A1F5Z1W3-F1
#
_entry.id   AF-A0A1F5Z1W3-F1
#
_cell.length_a   1.000
_cell.length_b   1.000
_cell.length_c   1.000
_cell.angle_alpha   90.00
_cell.angle_beta   90.00
_cell.angle_gamma   90.00
#
_symmetry.space_group_name_H-M   'P 1'
#
loop_
_entity.id
_entity.type
_entity.pdbx_description
1 polymer ?
#
loop_
_entity_poly.entity_id
_entity_poly.type
_entity_poly.pdbx_seq_one_letter_code
_entity_poly.pdbx_strand_id
1 'polypeptide(L)'
;MSGNFKKLVLIIIFLLLIQFLKSSLFRASKTVRAVGDLSVDWGVEEGKPVFEINNFAPGDADSRYVRIKNNASNIRPVGFRGILRKDSGSLSERLLLTVSSEGVDYYGGSGDKTLVQFFTDGTGPDGIPLFNLASGEEKTVVFKVVFDPDAGNDYQNTSVVFDLNIGIAITVPEECLSVNFKSDPIFGTQNNDRIRGTNGNDLIFAFEGDDRVDSGNGNDCVVGGPGNDKLYNSNGNDLIYGNEGNDILSGSNGSDIIYAGPGNDRITASNGNDKVYGQEGNDFIHGGNGEDELTGGSGSDEILGSNGNDLITGDGHNDILEGGNGNDRIYGGPSDDILEGGNGRDYLDGGDGTDTISGNLGLDTCFSEIKSGCEL
;
A
#
# COMPACT_ATOMS: atom_id res chain seq x y z
N MET A 1 -15.54 -50.48 25.83
CA MET A 1 -14.52 -49.48 25.49
C MET A 1 -15.17 -48.11 25.61
N SER A 2 -14.80 -47.36 26.65
CA SER A 2 -15.57 -46.25 27.22
C SER A 2 -15.59 -45.02 26.33
N GLY A 3 -16.65 -44.21 26.43
CA GLY A 3 -16.84 -42.97 25.67
C GLY A 3 -15.71 -41.95 25.79
N ASN A 4 -14.83 -42.10 26.79
CA ASN A 4 -13.62 -41.28 26.95
C ASN A 4 -12.57 -41.56 25.86
N PHE A 5 -12.48 -42.78 25.33
CA PHE A 5 -11.53 -43.10 24.26
C PHE A 5 -11.96 -42.48 22.92
N LYS A 6 -13.27 -42.44 22.64
CA LYS A 6 -13.81 -41.74 21.46
C LYS A 6 -13.63 -40.22 21.54
N LYS A 7 -13.83 -39.62 22.72
CA LYS A 7 -13.56 -38.18 22.94
C LYS A 7 -12.08 -37.85 22.76
N LEU A 8 -11.18 -38.67 23.31
CA LEU A 8 -9.73 -38.45 23.18
C LEU A 8 -9.25 -38.55 21.73
N VAL A 9 -9.76 -39.53 20.97
CA VAL A 9 -9.44 -39.67 19.53
C VAL A 9 -9.98 -38.49 18.72
N LEU A 10 -11.17 -37.98 19.03
CA LEU A 10 -11.73 -36.81 18.35
C LEU A 10 -10.93 -35.53 18.65
N ILE A 11 -10.46 -35.35 19.89
CA ILE A 11 -9.61 -34.22 20.30
C ILE A 11 -8.24 -34.28 19.61
N ILE A 12 -7.63 -35.47 19.48
CA ILE A 12 -6.35 -35.63 18.79
C ILE A 12 -6.50 -35.35 17.29
N ILE A 13 -7.58 -35.80 16.66
CA ILE A 13 -7.88 -35.49 15.26
C ILE A 13 -8.11 -33.98 15.08
N PHE A 14 -8.83 -33.33 16.00
CA PHE A 14 -9.07 -31.89 15.97
C PHE A 14 -7.78 -31.07 16.17
N LEU A 15 -6.91 -31.46 17.10
CA LEU A 15 -5.61 -30.81 17.33
C LEU A 15 -4.65 -31.00 16.13
N LEU A 16 -4.64 -32.19 15.51
CA LEU A 16 -3.88 -32.43 14.28
C LEU A 16 -4.44 -31.63 13.10
N LEU A 17 -5.76 -31.44 13.02
CA LEU A 17 -6.39 -30.58 12.02
C LEU A 17 -5.97 -29.12 12.21
N ILE A 18 -5.95 -28.61 13.45
CA ILE A 18 -5.47 -27.25 13.78
C ILE A 18 -3.99 -27.10 13.43
N GLN A 19 -3.16 -28.11 13.70
CA GLN A 19 -1.73 -28.06 13.39
C GLN A 19 -1.47 -28.11 11.88
N PHE A 20 -2.26 -28.87 11.14
CA PHE A 20 -2.22 -28.93 9.68
C PHE A 20 -2.74 -27.63 9.05
N LEU A 21 -3.85 -27.06 9.58
CA LEU A 21 -4.39 -25.76 9.19
C LEU A 21 -3.39 -24.63 9.45
N LYS A 22 -2.72 -24.60 10.61
CA LYS A 22 -1.64 -23.64 10.91
C LYS A 22 -0.50 -23.70 9.89
N SER A 23 -0.17 -24.89 9.38
CA SER A 23 0.88 -25.05 8.36
C SER A 23 0.44 -24.70 6.93
N SER A 24 -0.86 -24.82 6.62
CA SER A 24 -1.42 -24.43 5.31
C SER A 24 -1.86 -22.96 5.24
N LEU A 25 -2.08 -22.32 6.39
CA LEU A 25 -2.50 -20.91 6.54
C LEU A 25 -1.42 -19.90 6.12
N PHE A 26 -0.17 -20.33 5.97
CA PHE A 26 0.93 -19.44 5.56
C PHE A 26 0.97 -19.16 4.04
N ARG A 27 -0.05 -19.60 3.28
CA ARG A 27 -0.07 -19.50 1.80
C ARG A 27 -1.26 -18.75 1.18
N ALA A 28 -2.11 -18.09 1.97
CA ALA A 28 -3.12 -17.17 1.43
C ALA A 28 -2.67 -15.71 1.66
N SER A 29 -1.70 -15.25 0.87
CA SER A 29 -1.35 -13.83 0.79
C SER A 29 -2.21 -13.12 -0.25
N LYS A 30 -2.58 -11.88 0.08
CA LYS A 30 -3.19 -10.80 -0.73
C LYS A 30 -4.72 -10.94 -0.91
N THR A 31 -5.54 -9.91 -0.66
CA THR A 31 -5.44 -8.62 -1.36
C THR A 31 -6.16 -7.44 -0.67
N VAL A 32 -6.64 -7.48 0.57
CA VAL A 32 -7.13 -6.25 1.23
C VAL A 32 -6.58 -6.19 2.64
N ARG A 33 -5.86 -5.11 2.92
CA ARG A 33 -5.15 -4.92 4.18
C ARG A 33 -5.31 -3.54 4.78
N ALA A 34 -6.03 -2.61 4.14
CA ALA A 34 -6.35 -1.31 4.73
C ALA A 34 -7.87 -1.08 4.75
N VAL A 35 -8.43 -0.83 5.93
CA VAL A 35 -9.76 -0.23 6.12
C VAL A 35 -9.59 1.00 7.01
N GLY A 36 -9.57 2.17 6.39
CA GLY A 36 -9.54 3.46 7.08
C GLY A 36 -10.91 3.87 7.62
N ASP A 37 -10.91 4.85 8.52
CA ASP A 37 -12.12 5.49 9.00
C ASP A 37 -12.86 6.15 7.82
N LEU A 38 -14.20 6.06 7.83
CA LEU A 38 -15.10 6.62 6.81
C LEU A 38 -14.66 8.00 6.32
N SER A 39 -13.95 8.03 5.20
CA SER A 39 -13.58 9.27 4.50
C SER A 39 -14.76 9.78 3.68
N VAL A 40 -14.68 11.06 3.32
CA VAL A 40 -15.75 12.02 3.04
C VAL A 40 -16.67 11.65 1.86
N ASP A 41 -16.29 10.68 1.03
CA ASP A 41 -17.09 10.15 -0.09
C ASP A 41 -18.12 9.08 0.31
N TRP A 42 -18.25 8.77 1.61
CA TRP A 42 -19.20 7.80 2.12
C TRP A 42 -20.28 8.45 2.96
N GLY A 43 -21.55 8.19 2.61
CA GLY A 43 -22.68 8.50 3.47
C GLY A 43 -22.99 7.28 4.34
N VAL A 44 -22.69 7.34 5.64
CA VAL A 44 -23.35 6.47 6.62
C VAL A 44 -24.46 7.28 7.26
N GLU A 45 -25.69 6.95 6.90
CA GLU A 45 -26.86 7.68 7.40
C GLU A 45 -27.24 7.28 8.84
N GLU A 46 -26.76 6.14 9.36
CA GLU A 46 -27.05 5.69 10.73
C GLU A 46 -25.95 4.83 11.38
N GLY A 47 -25.46 5.31 12.54
CA GLY A 47 -24.78 4.57 13.62
C GLY A 47 -23.41 3.96 13.29
N LYS A 48 -22.34 4.46 13.94
CA LYS A 48 -21.13 3.63 14.12
C LYS A 48 -21.57 2.36 14.86
N PRO A 49 -21.39 1.14 14.30
CA PRO A 49 -21.83 -0.10 14.92
C PRO A 49 -20.96 -0.42 16.15
N VAL A 50 -21.26 0.24 17.26
CA VAL A 50 -20.69 -0.03 18.58
C VAL A 50 -21.49 -1.14 19.24
N PHE A 51 -20.79 -2.16 19.71
CA PHE A 51 -21.35 -3.27 20.47
C PHE A 51 -20.89 -3.17 21.92
N GLU A 52 -21.86 -3.09 22.83
CA GLU A 52 -21.64 -3.20 24.27
C GLU A 52 -22.31 -4.48 24.77
N ILE A 53 -21.52 -5.54 24.90
CA ILE A 53 -22.01 -6.88 25.24
C ILE A 53 -21.75 -7.10 26.73
N ASN A 54 -22.83 -7.20 27.50
CA ASN A 54 -22.78 -7.38 28.95
C ASN A 54 -23.55 -8.66 29.34
N ASN A 55 -22.87 -9.63 29.93
CA ASN A 55 -23.46 -10.86 30.47
C ASN A 55 -24.32 -11.66 29.46
N PHE A 56 -23.91 -11.77 28.20
CA PHE A 56 -24.60 -12.64 27.23
C PHE A 56 -24.59 -14.10 27.71
N ALA A 57 -25.74 -14.75 27.63
CA ALA A 57 -25.86 -16.20 27.78
C ALA A 57 -25.49 -16.91 26.47
N PRO A 58 -25.11 -18.19 26.50
CA PRO A 58 -24.84 -18.98 25.30
C PRO A 58 -26.00 -18.91 24.31
N GLY A 59 -25.71 -18.48 23.07
CA GLY A 59 -26.69 -18.30 22.00
C GLY A 59 -27.38 -16.93 21.96
N ASP A 60 -27.15 -16.04 22.92
CA ASP A 60 -27.61 -14.65 22.84
C ASP A 60 -27.00 -13.96 21.62
N ALA A 61 -27.77 -13.07 21.00
CA ALA A 61 -27.34 -12.35 19.82
C ALA A 61 -27.77 -10.88 19.86
N ASP A 62 -26.94 -10.03 19.29
CA ASP A 62 -27.25 -8.62 19.06
C ASP A 62 -26.92 -8.25 17.61
N SER A 63 -27.60 -7.24 17.07
CA SER A 63 -27.44 -6.84 15.68
C SER A 63 -27.45 -5.33 15.50
N ARG A 64 -26.64 -4.86 14.57
CA ARG A 64 -26.62 -3.47 14.10
C ARG A 64 -26.85 -3.46 12.60
N TYR A 65 -27.61 -2.47 12.15
CA TYR A 65 -27.89 -2.23 10.74
C TYR A 65 -27.15 -0.96 10.36
N VAL A 66 -26.31 -1.04 9.34
CA VAL A 66 -25.56 0.11 8.85
C VAL A 66 -25.90 0.29 7.38
N ARG A 67 -26.41 1.47 7.04
CA ARG A 67 -26.63 1.85 5.65
C ARG A 67 -25.38 2.53 5.12
N ILE A 68 -24.90 2.05 3.99
CA ILE A 68 -23.66 2.50 3.36
C ILE A 68 -24.00 2.93 1.94
N LYS A 69 -23.62 4.16 1.59
CA LYS A 69 -23.76 4.70 0.24
C LYS A 69 -22.40 5.12 -0.31
N ASN A 70 -22.12 4.72 -1.56
CA ASN A 70 -20.96 5.18 -2.30
C ASN A 70 -21.29 6.52 -3.00
N ASN A 71 -20.74 7.64 -2.52
CA ASN A 71 -20.87 8.94 -3.20
C ASN A 71 -19.72 9.24 -4.17
N ALA A 72 -18.74 8.34 -4.30
CA ALA A 72 -17.73 8.44 -5.33
C ALA A 72 -18.33 8.18 -6.73
N SER A 73 -17.69 8.72 -7.75
CA SER A 73 -18.03 8.54 -9.16
C SER A 73 -17.69 7.15 -9.69
N ASN A 74 -16.86 6.40 -8.97
CA ASN A 74 -16.38 5.07 -9.33
C ASN A 74 -16.87 3.97 -8.38
N ILE A 75 -16.64 2.71 -8.77
CA ILE A 75 -16.91 1.55 -7.91
C ILE A 75 -15.93 1.58 -6.74
N ARG A 76 -16.43 1.41 -5.51
CA ARG A 76 -15.59 1.35 -4.31
C ARG A 76 -15.77 0.05 -3.53
N PRO A 77 -14.68 -0.65 -3.18
CA PRO A 77 -14.73 -1.79 -2.27
C PRO A 77 -15.05 -1.33 -0.84
N VAL A 78 -16.01 -2.00 -0.22
CA VAL A 78 -16.38 -1.82 1.19
C VAL A 78 -15.67 -2.86 2.02
N GLY A 79 -15.09 -2.44 3.13
CA GLY A 79 -14.57 -3.32 4.15
C GLY A 79 -14.95 -2.89 5.55
N PHE A 80 -14.56 -3.73 6.51
CA PHE A 80 -14.70 -3.42 7.92
C PHE A 80 -13.50 -3.89 8.74
N ARG A 81 -13.30 -3.26 9.90
CA ARG A 81 -12.28 -3.59 10.89
C ARG A 81 -12.89 -3.53 12.29
N GLY A 82 -12.59 -4.52 13.14
CA GLY A 82 -13.00 -4.51 14.54
C GLY A 82 -11.97 -3.83 15.43
N ILE A 83 -12.40 -2.90 16.27
CA ILE A 83 -11.53 -2.25 17.27
C ILE A 83 -12.02 -2.63 18.65
N LEU A 84 -11.23 -3.42 19.35
CA LEU A 84 -11.56 -3.83 20.71
C LEU A 84 -11.23 -2.69 21.69
N ARG A 85 -12.26 -2.15 22.35
CA ARG A 85 -12.12 -1.07 23.34
C ARG A 85 -11.94 -1.62 24.74
N LYS A 86 -12.61 -2.72 25.04
CA LYS A 86 -12.58 -3.38 26.34
C LYS A 86 -12.87 -4.84 26.18
N ASP A 87 -12.06 -5.68 26.81
CA ASP A 87 -12.37 -7.09 27.02
C ASP A 87 -12.02 -7.46 28.45
N SER A 88 -13.05 -7.77 29.24
CA SER A 88 -12.85 -8.34 30.57
C SER A 88 -13.12 -9.85 30.53
N GLY A 89 -12.11 -10.66 30.81
CA GLY A 89 -12.25 -12.11 30.90
C GLY A 89 -12.10 -12.87 29.57
N SER A 90 -11.47 -12.27 28.55
CA SER A 90 -11.16 -12.90 27.24
C SER A 90 -12.41 -13.36 26.48
N LEU A 91 -13.49 -12.59 26.54
CA LEU A 91 -14.74 -12.93 25.85
C LEU A 91 -14.71 -12.62 24.37
N SER A 92 -13.82 -11.75 23.92
CA SER A 92 -13.65 -11.48 22.48
C SER A 92 -13.35 -12.77 21.70
N GLU A 93 -12.66 -13.74 22.31
CA GLU A 93 -12.36 -15.06 21.72
C GLU A 93 -13.59 -15.98 21.57
N ARG A 94 -14.73 -15.61 22.18
CA ARG A 94 -15.97 -16.41 22.22
C ARG A 94 -17.15 -15.74 21.50
N LEU A 95 -16.88 -14.65 20.80
CA LEU A 95 -17.88 -13.97 19.99
C LEU A 95 -17.78 -14.47 18.55
N LEU A 96 -18.95 -14.82 17.99
CA LEU A 96 -19.09 -15.08 16.57
C LEU A 96 -19.70 -13.84 15.91
N LEU A 97 -18.94 -13.18 15.03
CA LEU A 97 -19.45 -12.12 14.18
C LEU A 97 -19.87 -12.69 12.81
N THR A 98 -21.08 -12.37 12.39
CA THR A 98 -21.58 -12.59 11.02
C THR A 98 -21.94 -11.24 10.41
N VAL A 99 -21.51 -11.02 9.17
CA VAL A 99 -21.86 -9.83 8.40
C VAL A 99 -22.71 -10.27 7.22
N SER A 100 -23.86 -9.66 6.99
CA SER A 100 -24.73 -10.03 5.87
C SER A 100 -25.42 -8.84 5.23
N SER A 101 -25.74 -8.96 3.95
CA SER A 101 -26.57 -8.00 3.23
C SER A 101 -27.50 -8.74 2.27
N GLU A 102 -28.78 -8.39 2.26
CA GLU A 102 -29.78 -8.98 1.35
C GLU A 102 -29.83 -10.52 1.38
N GLY A 103 -29.49 -11.11 2.53
CA GLY A 103 -29.43 -12.58 2.70
C GLY A 103 -28.15 -13.24 2.21
N VAL A 104 -27.15 -12.47 1.74
CA VAL A 104 -25.80 -12.95 1.47
C VAL A 104 -24.94 -12.72 2.71
N ASP A 105 -24.38 -13.79 3.26
CA ASP A 105 -23.39 -13.70 4.33
C ASP A 105 -22.00 -13.47 3.76
N TYR A 106 -21.29 -12.48 4.31
CA TYR A 106 -19.92 -12.16 4.01
C TYR A 106 -19.02 -12.71 5.11
N TYR A 107 -18.07 -13.55 4.72
CA TYR A 107 -17.10 -14.18 5.62
C TYR A 107 -15.70 -13.66 5.30
N GLY A 108 -15.04 -13.03 6.27
CA GLY A 108 -13.65 -12.61 6.16
C GLY A 108 -12.68 -13.68 6.64
N GLY A 109 -11.71 -14.07 5.80
CA GLY A 109 -10.58 -14.92 6.18
C GLY A 109 -10.76 -16.44 5.97
N SER A 110 -9.62 -17.14 6.03
CA SER A 110 -9.42 -18.55 5.69
C SER A 110 -10.43 -19.53 6.32
N GLY A 111 -11.46 -19.89 5.57
CA GLY A 111 -12.04 -21.24 5.56
C GLY A 111 -12.85 -21.71 6.78
N ASP A 112 -12.85 -20.99 7.91
CA ASP A 112 -13.69 -21.33 9.06
C ASP A 112 -14.85 -20.36 9.23
N LYS A 113 -16.03 -20.93 9.52
CA LYS A 113 -17.31 -20.23 9.76
C LYS A 113 -17.32 -19.43 11.07
N THR A 114 -16.15 -19.02 11.57
CA THR A 114 -15.95 -18.46 12.90
C THR A 114 -14.84 -17.40 12.83
N LEU A 115 -15.25 -16.15 12.70
CA LEU A 115 -14.35 -14.99 12.63
C LEU A 115 -13.86 -14.63 14.05
N VAL A 116 -12.71 -15.16 14.48
CA VAL A 116 -12.14 -14.91 15.84
C VAL A 116 -11.03 -13.83 15.83
N GLN A 117 -10.57 -13.35 14.68
CA GLN A 117 -9.28 -12.64 14.57
C GLN A 117 -9.34 -11.27 13.87
N PHE A 118 -10.29 -10.39 14.27
CA PHE A 118 -10.48 -9.06 13.64
C PHE A 118 -10.33 -7.87 14.56
N PHE A 119 -10.06 -8.13 15.84
CA PHE A 119 -9.82 -7.09 16.82
C PHE A 119 -8.34 -6.71 16.77
N THR A 120 -8.05 -5.52 16.23
CA THR A 120 -6.72 -4.93 16.31
C THR A 120 -6.59 -4.12 17.60
N ASP A 121 -5.38 -3.68 17.92
CA ASP A 121 -5.10 -2.76 19.04
C ASP A 121 -5.65 -1.33 18.80
N GLY A 122 -6.40 -1.13 17.72
CA GLY A 122 -6.91 0.16 17.27
C GLY A 122 -5.94 0.90 16.37
N THR A 123 -4.85 0.27 15.92
CA THR A 123 -3.88 0.83 14.97
C THR A 123 -3.59 -0.14 13.83
N GLY A 124 -3.06 0.38 12.72
CA GLY A 124 -2.62 -0.41 11.58
C GLY A 124 -3.73 -0.69 10.56
N PRO A 125 -3.35 -1.03 9.32
CA PRO A 125 -4.30 -0.98 8.20
C PRO A 125 -5.33 -2.14 8.24
N ASP A 126 -5.01 -3.28 8.86
CA ASP A 126 -5.71 -4.56 8.63
C ASP A 126 -7.25 -4.51 8.71
N GLY A 127 -7.92 -5.00 7.67
CA GLY A 127 -9.38 -5.11 7.62
C GLY A 127 -9.88 -6.18 6.65
N ILE A 128 -11.20 -6.42 6.65
CA ILE A 128 -11.85 -7.44 5.82
C ILE A 128 -12.61 -6.77 4.66
N PRO A 129 -12.40 -7.19 3.41
CA PRO A 129 -13.27 -6.81 2.30
C PRO A 129 -14.60 -7.55 2.35
N LEU A 130 -15.68 -6.85 2.03
CA LEU A 130 -17.04 -7.40 1.98
C LEU A 130 -17.54 -7.52 0.54
N PHE A 131 -17.73 -6.37 -0.12
CA PHE A 131 -18.30 -6.27 -1.46
C PHE A 131 -17.94 -4.93 -2.10
N ASN A 132 -18.17 -4.80 -3.40
CA ASN A 132 -18.04 -3.54 -4.12
C ASN A 132 -19.40 -2.83 -4.22
N LEU A 133 -19.40 -1.51 -4.14
CA LEU A 133 -20.57 -0.67 -4.42
C LEU A 133 -20.32 0.20 -5.65
N ALA A 134 -21.25 0.18 -6.60
CA ALA A 134 -21.24 1.10 -7.73
C ALA A 134 -21.50 2.55 -7.31
N SER A 135 -21.19 3.51 -8.18
CA SER A 135 -21.44 4.93 -7.90
C SER A 135 -22.92 5.20 -7.61
N GLY A 136 -23.19 5.90 -6.52
CA GLY A 136 -24.54 6.22 -6.07
C GLY A 136 -25.33 5.03 -5.50
N GLU A 137 -24.77 3.82 -5.52
CA GLU A 137 -25.39 2.63 -4.94
C GLU A 137 -25.40 2.74 -3.42
N GLU A 138 -26.48 2.24 -2.82
CA GLU A 138 -26.70 2.21 -1.39
C GLU A 138 -27.11 0.80 -0.96
N LYS A 139 -26.53 0.33 0.15
CA LYS A 139 -26.76 -1.00 0.68
C LYS A 139 -26.85 -0.99 2.20
N THR A 140 -27.75 -1.80 2.75
CA THR A 140 -27.86 -2.00 4.21
C THR A 140 -27.17 -3.28 4.62
N VAL A 141 -26.13 -3.17 5.43
CA VAL A 141 -25.36 -4.28 5.99
C VAL A 141 -25.82 -4.55 7.42
N VAL A 142 -25.99 -5.82 7.75
CA VAL A 142 -26.32 -6.31 9.08
C VAL A 142 -25.08 -6.93 9.71
N PHE A 143 -24.63 -6.35 10.82
CA PHE A 143 -23.61 -6.93 11.67
C PHE A 143 -24.32 -7.64 12.81
N LYS A 144 -24.22 -8.96 12.86
CA LYS A 144 -24.81 -9.79 13.90
C LYS A 144 -23.72 -10.45 14.72
N VAL A 145 -23.77 -10.25 16.02
CA VAL A 145 -22.88 -10.90 16.98
C VAL A 145 -23.67 -11.95 17.72
N VAL A 146 -23.12 -13.16 17.82
CA VAL A 146 -23.70 -14.28 18.57
C VAL A 146 -22.67 -14.73 19.59
N PHE A 147 -23.09 -14.92 20.84
CA PHE A 147 -22.23 -15.52 21.86
C PHE A 147 -22.17 -17.03 21.68
N ASP A 148 -20.97 -17.60 21.75
CA ASP A 148 -20.73 -19.04 21.53
C ASP A 148 -21.77 -19.89 22.27
N PRO A 149 -22.63 -20.64 21.54
CA PRO A 149 -23.70 -21.43 22.14
C PRO A 149 -23.17 -22.60 22.97
N ASP A 150 -21.91 -22.99 22.79
CA ASP A 150 -21.26 -24.08 23.52
C ASP A 150 -20.41 -23.55 24.71
N ALA A 151 -20.43 -22.25 24.99
CA ALA A 151 -19.69 -21.66 26.11
C ALA A 151 -20.19 -22.17 27.48
N GLY A 152 -19.26 -22.67 28.31
CA GLY A 152 -19.53 -23.01 29.72
C GLY A 152 -19.69 -21.77 30.62
N ASN A 153 -20.16 -21.94 31.86
CA ASN A 153 -20.66 -20.88 32.79
C ASN A 153 -19.69 -19.74 33.23
N ASP A 154 -18.53 -19.56 32.61
CA ASP A 154 -17.49 -18.59 33.01
C ASP A 154 -17.75 -17.14 32.52
N TYR A 155 -18.97 -16.80 32.09
CA TYR A 155 -19.35 -15.52 31.44
C TYR A 155 -20.15 -14.56 32.35
N GLN A 156 -20.12 -14.77 33.66
CA GLN A 156 -20.79 -13.87 34.62
C GLN A 156 -19.87 -12.73 35.04
N ASN A 157 -20.40 -11.49 35.07
CA ASN A 157 -19.70 -10.24 35.40
C ASN A 157 -18.66 -9.79 34.38
N THR A 158 -18.97 -10.01 33.11
CA THR A 158 -18.04 -9.75 32.05
C THR A 158 -18.64 -8.91 30.93
N SER A 159 -17.82 -8.04 30.36
CA SER A 159 -18.20 -7.07 29.34
C SER A 159 -17.18 -7.05 28.20
N VAL A 160 -17.67 -7.01 26.96
CA VAL A 160 -16.85 -6.67 25.78
C VAL A 160 -17.44 -5.43 25.14
N VAL A 161 -16.58 -4.46 24.83
CA VAL A 161 -16.94 -3.28 24.03
C VAL A 161 -16.02 -3.24 22.83
N PHE A 162 -16.62 -3.18 21.64
CA PHE A 162 -15.88 -2.99 20.40
C PHE A 162 -16.65 -2.15 19.40
N ASP A 163 -15.88 -1.48 18.55
CA ASP A 163 -16.39 -0.72 17.42
C ASP A 163 -16.13 -1.51 16.14
N LEU A 164 -17.07 -1.48 15.19
CA LEU A 164 -16.72 -1.85 13.81
C LEU A 164 -16.55 -0.57 13.00
N ASN A 165 -15.30 -0.33 12.59
CA ASN A 165 -15.02 0.65 11.57
C ASN A 165 -15.40 0.06 10.23
N ILE A 166 -16.15 0.82 9.44
CA ILE A 166 -16.53 0.48 8.08
C ILE A 166 -15.90 1.53 7.19
N GLY A 167 -15.38 1.14 6.05
CA GLY A 167 -14.70 2.09 5.16
C GLY A 167 -14.32 1.47 3.84
N ILE A 168 -13.44 2.15 3.12
CA ILE A 168 -12.89 1.67 1.86
C ILE A 168 -11.94 0.52 2.17
N ALA A 169 -12.17 -0.62 1.53
CA ALA A 169 -11.28 -1.78 1.57
C ALA A 169 -10.27 -1.70 0.43
N ILE A 170 -9.04 -1.31 0.72
CA ILE A 170 -8.00 -1.20 -0.33
C ILE A 170 -6.97 -2.32 -0.27
N THR A 171 -6.49 -2.67 -1.46
CA THR A 171 -5.27 -3.45 -1.62
C THR A 171 -4.07 -2.55 -1.36
N VAL A 172 -3.27 -2.90 -0.37
CA VAL A 172 -2.01 -2.20 -0.09
C VAL A 172 -0.91 -2.84 -0.92
N PRO A 173 -0.07 -2.06 -1.64
CA PRO A 173 1.11 -2.59 -2.34
C PRO A 173 1.97 -3.42 -1.39
N GLU A 174 2.58 -4.51 -1.87
CA GLU A 174 3.30 -5.41 -0.96
C GLU A 174 4.53 -4.76 -0.33
N GLU A 175 5.17 -3.85 -1.06
CA GLU A 175 6.31 -3.09 -0.61
C GLU A 175 5.93 -2.19 0.58
N CYS A 176 4.74 -1.59 0.56
CA CYS A 176 4.21 -0.82 1.69
C CYS A 176 4.01 -1.67 2.95
N LEU A 177 3.72 -2.97 2.81
CA LEU A 177 3.51 -3.86 3.96
C LEU A 177 4.80 -4.19 4.72
N SER A 178 5.97 -3.84 4.17
CA SER A 178 7.23 -3.94 4.89
C SER A 178 7.39 -2.85 5.96
N VAL A 179 6.58 -1.78 5.87
CA VAL A 179 6.58 -0.66 6.81
C VAL A 179 5.62 -0.94 7.96
N ASN A 180 6.07 -0.62 9.18
CA ASN A 180 5.24 -0.72 10.38
C ASN A 180 4.44 0.57 10.60
N PHE A 181 3.19 0.59 10.15
CA PHE A 181 2.26 1.70 10.36
C PHE A 181 1.60 1.60 11.74
N LYS A 182 1.73 2.67 12.54
CA LYS A 182 1.09 2.79 13.87
C LYS A 182 -0.17 3.66 13.84
N SER A 183 -0.43 4.33 12.73
CA SER A 183 -1.62 5.13 12.46
C SER A 183 -2.58 4.34 11.57
N ASP A 184 -3.83 4.79 11.56
CA ASP A 184 -4.78 4.37 10.54
C ASP A 184 -4.38 4.95 9.17
N PRO A 185 -4.73 4.28 8.06
CA PRO A 185 -4.52 4.84 6.74
C PRO A 185 -5.21 6.20 6.58
N ILE A 186 -4.55 7.11 5.87
CA ILE A 186 -5.09 8.42 5.51
C ILE A 186 -5.64 8.33 4.09
N PHE A 187 -6.89 8.71 3.91
CA PHE A 187 -7.57 8.64 2.63
C PHE A 187 -8.05 10.01 2.17
N GLY A 188 -7.77 10.33 0.91
CA GLY A 188 -8.42 11.41 0.18
C GLY A 188 -9.82 11.02 -0.30
N THR A 189 -10.26 11.73 -1.32
CA THR A 189 -11.56 11.69 -1.97
C THR A 189 -11.37 11.58 -3.48
N GLN A 190 -12.45 11.62 -4.25
CA GLN A 190 -12.40 11.74 -5.71
C GLN A 190 -12.10 13.16 -6.24
N ASN A 191 -11.90 14.14 -5.34
CA ASN A 191 -11.64 15.53 -5.71
C ASN A 191 -10.23 15.89 -5.32
N ASN A 192 -9.71 16.97 -5.91
CA ASN A 192 -8.42 17.54 -5.55
C ASN A 192 -8.31 17.84 -4.05
N ASP A 193 -7.52 17.03 -3.37
CA ASP A 193 -7.35 17.04 -1.93
C ASP A 193 -6.03 17.68 -1.51
N ARG A 194 -6.00 18.10 -0.24
CA ARG A 194 -4.77 18.50 0.43
C ARG A 194 -4.58 17.62 1.65
N ILE A 195 -3.72 16.64 1.53
CA ILE A 195 -3.45 15.64 2.56
C ILE A 195 -2.15 15.98 3.27
N ARG A 196 -2.16 15.82 4.60
CA ARG A 196 -0.96 15.92 5.42
C ARG A 196 -0.90 14.72 6.37
N GLY A 197 0.21 13.98 6.31
CA GLY A 197 0.54 12.94 7.27
C GLY A 197 1.14 13.50 8.55
N THR A 198 1.81 12.63 9.29
CA THR A 198 2.26 12.83 10.66
C THR A 198 3.79 12.87 10.72
N ASN A 199 4.37 12.55 11.88
CA ASN A 199 5.83 12.41 12.03
C ASN A 199 6.25 10.94 12.21
N GLY A 200 5.31 10.01 12.04
CA GLY A 200 5.60 8.60 12.01
C GLY A 200 5.09 8.02 10.70
N ASN A 201 5.48 6.78 10.44
CA ASN A 201 5.12 6.04 9.23
C ASN A 201 3.61 6.09 8.94
N ASP A 202 3.24 6.68 7.81
CA ASP A 202 1.86 6.82 7.37
C ASP A 202 1.62 6.06 6.06
N LEU A 203 0.41 5.52 5.95
CA LEU A 203 -0.10 4.88 4.74
C LEU A 203 -1.16 5.79 4.14
N ILE A 204 -0.88 6.40 2.99
CA ILE A 204 -1.70 7.44 2.39
C ILE A 204 -2.20 6.99 1.01
N PHE A 205 -3.50 7.14 0.76
CA PHE A 205 -4.09 7.00 -0.57
C PHE A 205 -4.87 8.28 -0.90
N ALA A 206 -4.43 9.02 -1.91
CA ALA A 206 -5.05 10.28 -2.30
C ALA A 206 -6.33 10.04 -3.14
N PHE A 207 -6.31 9.00 -3.96
CA PHE A 207 -7.38 8.54 -4.86
C PHE A 207 -7.45 9.32 -6.17
N GLU A 208 -8.60 9.92 -6.50
CA GLU A 208 -8.77 10.56 -7.80
C GLU A 208 -8.75 12.08 -7.62
N GLY A 209 -8.31 12.79 -8.67
CA GLY A 209 -8.22 14.25 -8.65
C GLY A 209 -6.76 14.68 -8.61
N ASP A 210 -6.51 15.98 -8.83
CA ASP A 210 -5.14 16.49 -8.76
C ASP A 210 -4.81 16.83 -7.30
N ASP A 211 -4.15 15.92 -6.61
CA ASP A 211 -3.95 15.96 -5.17
C ASP A 211 -2.64 16.61 -4.78
N ARG A 212 -2.60 17.10 -3.53
CA ARG A 212 -1.37 17.53 -2.88
C ARG A 212 -1.18 16.78 -1.58
N VAL A 213 -0.14 15.96 -1.52
CA VAL A 213 0.23 15.19 -0.33
C VAL A 213 1.53 15.72 0.28
N ASP A 214 1.53 15.89 1.59
CA ASP A 214 2.70 16.16 2.43
C ASP A 214 2.77 15.04 3.48
N SER A 215 3.54 13.98 3.22
CA SER A 215 3.50 12.76 4.05
C SER A 215 4.05 13.00 5.46
N GLY A 216 4.99 13.94 5.59
CA GLY A 216 5.65 14.25 6.85
C GLY A 216 6.90 13.41 7.06
N ASN A 217 7.25 13.14 8.32
CA ASN A 217 8.43 12.33 8.65
C ASN A 217 8.01 10.88 8.94
N GLY A 218 8.99 9.98 8.90
CA GLY A 218 8.75 8.56 9.07
C GLY A 218 8.91 7.88 7.72
N ASN A 219 8.95 6.55 7.71
CA ASN A 219 8.95 5.79 6.47
C ASN A 219 7.50 5.69 6.00
N ASP A 220 7.12 6.47 5.00
CA ASP A 220 5.76 6.60 4.52
C ASP A 220 5.52 5.76 3.27
N CYS A 221 4.29 5.33 3.07
CA CYS A 221 3.82 4.80 1.78
C CYS A 221 2.72 5.71 1.26
N VAL A 222 2.96 6.35 0.13
CA VAL A 222 2.05 7.30 -0.49
C VAL A 222 1.62 6.78 -1.86
N VAL A 223 0.32 6.72 -2.08
CA VAL A 223 -0.30 6.39 -3.36
C VAL A 223 -1.12 7.60 -3.79
N GLY A 224 -0.70 8.27 -4.87
CA GLY A 224 -1.44 9.39 -5.49
C GLY A 224 -2.76 8.87 -6.04
N GLY A 225 -2.68 8.20 -7.18
CA GLY A 225 -3.81 7.60 -7.87
C GLY A 225 -4.01 8.30 -9.22
N PRO A 226 -5.21 8.30 -9.81
CA PRO A 226 -5.43 9.02 -11.06
C PRO A 226 -5.55 10.54 -10.86
N GLY A 227 -4.74 11.32 -11.58
CA GLY A 227 -4.72 12.78 -11.52
C GLY A 227 -3.29 13.32 -11.61
N ASN A 228 -3.11 14.63 -11.78
CA ASN A 228 -1.78 15.23 -11.81
C ASN A 228 -1.38 15.63 -10.37
N ASP A 229 -0.78 14.69 -9.67
CA ASP A 229 -0.56 14.77 -8.24
C ASP A 229 0.74 15.48 -7.88
N LYS A 230 0.78 16.00 -6.66
CA LYS A 230 1.99 16.58 -6.07
C LYS A 230 2.27 15.90 -4.75
N LEU A 231 3.18 14.94 -4.78
CA LEU A 231 3.53 14.10 -3.64
C LEU A 231 4.88 14.55 -3.08
N TYR A 232 4.85 15.16 -1.89
CA TYR A 232 6.05 15.60 -1.19
C TYR A 232 6.23 14.81 0.09
N ASN A 233 7.30 14.03 0.14
CA ASN A 233 7.71 13.36 1.37
C ASN A 233 8.79 14.18 2.09
N SER A 234 9.21 13.73 3.29
CA SER A 234 10.18 14.45 4.11
C SER A 234 11.39 13.61 4.51
N ASN A 235 11.48 13.17 5.77
CA ASN A 235 12.59 12.34 6.21
C ASN A 235 12.07 10.93 6.43
N GLY A 236 12.76 9.94 5.92
CA GLY A 236 12.33 8.55 6.00
C GLY A 236 12.82 7.80 4.78
N ASN A 237 12.76 6.47 4.86
CA ASN A 237 12.88 5.67 3.64
C ASN A 237 11.47 5.43 3.14
N ASP A 238 11.07 6.20 2.15
CA ASP A 238 9.68 6.30 1.72
C ASP A 238 9.42 5.51 0.45
N LEU A 239 8.14 5.23 0.22
CA LEU A 239 7.64 4.54 -0.96
C LEU A 239 6.53 5.37 -1.60
N ILE A 240 6.76 5.81 -2.83
CA ILE A 240 5.88 6.72 -3.55
C ILE A 240 5.36 6.02 -4.81
N TYR A 241 4.05 6.06 -5.02
CA TYR A 241 3.38 5.69 -6.26
C TYR A 241 2.60 6.90 -6.78
N GLY A 242 3.03 7.50 -7.89
CA GLY A 242 2.26 8.54 -8.59
C GLY A 242 0.97 7.98 -9.18
N ASN A 243 1.12 6.94 -10.01
CA ASN A 243 0.10 6.28 -10.83
C ASN A 243 -0.23 7.08 -12.10
N GLU A 244 -1.50 7.25 -12.45
CA GLU A 244 -1.87 7.83 -13.75
C GLU A 244 -1.91 9.36 -13.68
N GLY A 245 -1.16 10.05 -14.51
CA GLY A 245 -1.17 11.51 -14.59
C GLY A 245 0.25 12.07 -14.71
N ASN A 246 0.35 13.39 -14.95
CA ASN A 246 1.65 14.05 -14.97
C ASN A 246 1.97 14.57 -13.56
N ASP A 247 2.73 13.80 -12.82
CA ASP A 247 2.94 13.99 -11.39
C ASP A 247 4.20 14.81 -11.07
N ILE A 248 4.21 15.38 -9.86
CA ILE A 248 5.41 15.97 -9.26
C ILE A 248 5.72 15.21 -7.97
N LEU A 249 6.81 14.46 -7.98
CA LEU A 249 7.18 13.51 -6.94
C LEU A 249 8.50 13.93 -6.27
N SER A 250 8.54 13.91 -4.93
CA SER A 250 9.73 14.28 -4.16
C SER A 250 9.97 13.33 -3.00
N GLY A 251 11.09 12.60 -3.02
CA GLY A 251 11.53 11.68 -1.96
C GLY A 251 12.08 12.42 -0.72
N SER A 252 12.91 13.45 -0.95
CA SER A 252 13.53 14.31 0.06
C SER A 252 14.73 13.69 0.78
N ASN A 253 14.59 13.09 1.96
CA ASN A 253 15.74 12.59 2.73
C ASN A 253 15.51 11.14 3.15
N GLY A 254 16.45 10.28 2.79
CA GLY A 254 16.44 8.85 3.12
C GLY A 254 16.49 8.05 1.83
N SER A 255 16.58 6.72 1.94
CA SER A 255 16.62 5.86 0.75
C SER A 255 15.20 5.55 0.31
N ASP A 256 14.75 6.22 -0.74
CA ASP A 256 13.39 6.20 -1.23
C ASP A 256 13.21 5.26 -2.41
N ILE A 257 11.97 4.80 -2.61
CA ILE A 257 11.55 4.08 -3.81
C ILE A 257 10.39 4.83 -4.44
N ILE A 258 10.55 5.26 -5.68
CA ILE A 258 9.58 6.07 -6.41
C ILE A 258 9.17 5.34 -7.68
N TYR A 259 7.87 5.10 -7.81
CA TYR A 259 7.19 4.62 -9.01
C TYR A 259 6.33 5.75 -9.54
N ALA A 260 6.69 6.35 -10.68
CA ALA A 260 5.98 7.51 -11.20
C ALA A 260 4.66 7.09 -11.84
N GLY A 261 4.73 6.21 -12.84
CA GLY A 261 3.55 5.56 -13.42
C GLY A 261 3.32 6.05 -14.85
N PRO A 262 2.09 5.97 -15.37
CA PRO A 262 1.78 6.54 -16.67
C PRO A 262 1.57 8.05 -16.65
N GLY A 263 2.37 8.79 -17.40
CA GLY A 263 2.30 10.22 -17.61
C GLY A 263 3.69 10.81 -17.80
N ASN A 264 3.78 12.11 -18.05
CA ASN A 264 5.05 12.81 -18.11
C ASN A 264 5.37 13.38 -16.73
N ASP A 265 6.19 12.67 -15.97
CA ASP A 265 6.41 12.93 -14.56
C ASP A 265 7.63 13.81 -14.31
N ARG A 266 7.61 14.50 -13.16
CA ARG A 266 8.75 15.26 -12.65
C ARG A 266 9.15 14.74 -11.28
N ILE A 267 10.30 14.10 -11.21
CA ILE A 267 10.76 13.38 -10.02
C ILE A 267 12.02 14.05 -9.47
N THR A 268 12.10 14.15 -8.14
CA THR A 268 13.31 14.59 -7.44
C THR A 268 13.52 13.73 -6.20
N ALA A 269 14.45 12.78 -6.26
CA ALA A 269 14.69 11.83 -5.17
C ALA A 269 15.40 12.51 -3.98
N SER A 270 16.37 13.37 -4.27
CA SER A 270 17.07 14.29 -3.35
C SER A 270 18.25 13.69 -2.58
N ASN A 271 18.11 13.27 -1.32
CA ASN A 271 19.25 12.76 -0.54
C ASN A 271 18.98 11.33 -0.09
N GLY A 272 19.93 10.44 -0.31
CA GLY A 272 19.83 9.04 0.05
C GLY A 272 20.21 8.18 -1.16
N ASN A 273 20.32 6.88 -0.95
CA ASN A 273 20.50 5.97 -2.08
C ASN A 273 19.11 5.57 -2.56
N ASP A 274 18.65 6.16 -3.66
CA ASP A 274 17.27 6.11 -4.09
C ASP A 274 17.06 5.13 -5.24
N LYS A 275 15.82 4.65 -5.40
CA LYS A 275 15.38 3.90 -6.58
C LYS A 275 14.23 4.61 -7.25
N VAL A 276 14.40 4.99 -8.50
CA VAL A 276 13.38 5.73 -9.25
C VAL A 276 13.06 5.01 -10.54
N TYR A 277 11.76 4.85 -10.79
CA TYR A 277 11.20 4.30 -12.01
C TYR A 277 10.22 5.34 -12.58
N GLY A 278 10.55 5.96 -13.72
CA GLY A 278 9.64 6.88 -14.43
C GLY A 278 8.42 6.15 -15.00
N GLN A 279 8.67 5.00 -15.64
CA GLN A 279 7.66 4.11 -16.21
C GLN A 279 7.13 4.56 -17.57
N GLU A 280 5.89 5.03 -17.74
CA GLU A 280 5.35 5.31 -19.08
C GLU A 280 5.19 6.81 -19.31
N GLY A 281 5.93 7.41 -20.22
CA GLY A 281 5.82 8.80 -20.61
C GLY A 281 7.19 9.44 -20.74
N ASN A 282 7.23 10.74 -21.03
CA ASN A 282 8.49 11.47 -21.11
C ASN A 282 8.78 12.10 -19.75
N ASP A 283 9.65 11.48 -18.99
CA ASP A 283 9.91 11.79 -17.60
C ASP A 283 11.14 12.67 -17.41
N PHE A 284 11.10 13.49 -16.37
CA PHE A 284 12.27 14.18 -15.84
C PHE A 284 12.62 13.60 -14.48
N ILE A 285 13.81 13.03 -14.35
CA ILE A 285 14.29 12.38 -13.13
C ILE A 285 15.57 13.07 -12.65
N HIS A 286 15.59 13.46 -11.38
CA HIS A 286 16.78 13.99 -10.70
C HIS A 286 17.05 13.16 -9.44
N GLY A 287 18.13 12.37 -9.45
CA GLY A 287 18.57 11.50 -8.34
C GLY A 287 18.99 12.32 -7.14
N GLY A 288 20.06 13.09 -7.26
CA GLY A 288 20.47 14.07 -6.27
C GLY A 288 21.76 13.69 -5.57
N ASN A 289 21.71 13.26 -4.31
CA ASN A 289 22.87 12.88 -3.51
C ASN A 289 22.72 11.45 -3.01
N GLY A 290 23.65 10.57 -3.36
CA GLY A 290 23.69 9.19 -2.91
C GLY A 290 23.92 8.26 -4.10
N GLU A 291 24.10 6.97 -3.86
CA GLU A 291 24.25 6.01 -4.96
C GLU A 291 22.85 5.60 -5.44
N ASP A 292 22.39 6.18 -6.54
CA ASP A 292 21.01 6.07 -7.02
C ASP A 292 20.86 5.02 -8.15
N GLU A 293 19.69 4.41 -8.23
CA GLU A 293 19.25 3.55 -9.34
C GLU A 293 18.07 4.22 -10.04
N LEU A 294 18.33 4.77 -11.22
CA LEU A 294 17.39 5.60 -11.98
C LEU A 294 17.05 4.91 -13.30
N THR A 295 15.76 4.64 -13.52
CA THR A 295 15.26 4.08 -14.78
C THR A 295 14.18 5.00 -15.35
N GLY A 296 14.36 5.44 -16.59
CA GLY A 296 13.39 6.26 -17.31
C GLY A 296 12.11 5.47 -17.57
N GLY A 297 12.20 4.43 -18.38
CA GLY A 297 11.04 3.65 -18.79
C GLY A 297 10.64 4.05 -20.21
N SER A 298 9.43 3.75 -20.64
CA SER A 298 9.02 4.05 -22.00
C SER A 298 8.74 5.52 -22.23
N GLY A 299 9.51 6.16 -23.09
CA GLY A 299 9.33 7.53 -23.54
C GLY A 299 10.68 8.19 -23.71
N SER A 300 10.71 9.44 -24.15
CA SER A 300 11.98 10.17 -24.23
C SER A 300 12.24 10.88 -22.91
N ASP A 301 13.16 10.34 -22.12
CA ASP A 301 13.40 10.73 -20.74
C ASP A 301 14.63 11.63 -20.58
N GLU A 302 14.62 12.45 -19.54
CA GLU A 302 15.76 13.24 -19.07
C GLU A 302 16.12 12.82 -17.64
N ILE A 303 17.28 12.19 -17.46
CA ILE A 303 17.72 11.62 -16.18
C ILE A 303 19.05 12.22 -15.76
N LEU A 304 19.08 12.80 -14.55
CA LEU A 304 20.25 13.41 -13.92
C LEU A 304 20.60 12.67 -12.62
N GLY A 305 21.71 11.93 -12.59
CA GLY A 305 22.22 11.23 -11.39
C GLY A 305 22.67 12.19 -10.29
N SER A 306 23.49 13.17 -10.68
CA SER A 306 24.03 14.26 -9.86
C SER A 306 25.22 13.90 -8.97
N ASN A 307 25.06 13.46 -7.72
CA ASN A 307 26.20 13.14 -6.85
C ASN A 307 26.07 11.72 -6.33
N GLY A 308 27.08 10.89 -6.58
CA GLY A 308 27.11 9.52 -6.12
C GLY A 308 27.59 8.61 -7.23
N ASN A 309 27.68 7.31 -6.97
CA ASN A 309 27.98 6.34 -8.02
C ASN A 309 26.64 5.79 -8.54
N ASP A 310 26.13 6.39 -9.60
CA ASP A 310 24.75 6.17 -10.02
C ASP A 310 24.66 5.07 -11.08
N LEU A 311 23.51 4.39 -11.11
CA LEU A 311 23.10 3.49 -12.17
C LEU A 311 21.92 4.11 -12.90
N ILE A 312 22.16 4.54 -14.14
CA ILE A 312 21.18 5.21 -14.99
C ILE A 312 20.86 4.31 -16.18
N THR A 313 19.57 4.07 -16.42
CA THR A 313 19.09 3.25 -17.53
C THR A 313 17.97 3.98 -18.27
N GLY A 314 18.18 4.24 -19.56
CA GLY A 314 17.15 4.67 -20.49
C GLY A 314 16.30 3.51 -20.98
N ASP A 315 15.74 3.63 -22.18
CA ASP A 315 14.92 2.59 -22.79
C ASP A 315 15.11 2.43 -24.31
N GLY A 316 14.07 2.05 -25.07
CA GLY A 316 14.10 1.96 -26.53
C GLY A 316 13.80 3.27 -27.27
N HIS A 317 13.72 4.41 -26.60
CA HIS A 317 13.50 5.74 -27.17
C HIS A 317 14.73 6.62 -26.99
N ASN A 318 14.68 7.85 -27.51
CA ASN A 318 15.81 8.76 -27.42
C ASN A 318 15.83 9.45 -26.05
N ASP A 319 16.87 9.18 -25.27
CA ASP A 319 17.02 9.67 -23.90
C ASP A 319 18.18 10.65 -23.73
N ILE A 320 18.12 11.45 -22.65
CA ILE A 320 19.20 12.32 -22.19
C ILE A 320 19.60 11.88 -20.78
N LEU A 321 20.82 11.37 -20.63
CA LEU A 321 21.29 10.70 -19.43
C LEU A 321 22.60 11.35 -18.94
N GLU A 322 22.61 11.92 -17.73
CA GLU A 322 23.77 12.57 -17.12
C GLU A 322 24.11 11.91 -15.77
N GLY A 323 25.34 11.40 -15.62
CA GLY A 323 25.85 10.80 -14.38
C GLY A 323 26.13 11.83 -13.30
N GLY A 324 27.02 12.79 -13.60
CA GLY A 324 27.34 13.89 -12.70
C GLY A 324 28.66 13.66 -11.97
N ASN A 325 28.65 13.56 -10.63
CA ASN A 325 29.84 13.35 -9.81
C ASN A 325 29.87 11.92 -9.26
N GLY A 326 30.82 11.11 -9.67
CA GLY A 326 31.05 9.79 -9.10
C GLY A 326 31.59 8.82 -10.14
N ASN A 327 31.37 7.53 -9.95
CA ASN A 327 31.75 6.52 -10.94
C ASN A 327 30.46 5.90 -11.43
N ASP A 328 29.93 6.48 -12.49
CA ASP A 328 28.56 6.23 -12.92
C ASP A 328 28.50 5.09 -13.94
N ARG A 329 27.35 4.44 -14.00
CA ARG A 329 27.03 3.46 -15.03
C ARG A 329 25.79 3.92 -15.76
N ILE A 330 25.96 4.26 -17.03
CA ILE A 330 24.89 4.80 -17.86
C ILE A 330 24.66 3.87 -19.05
N TYR A 331 23.42 3.44 -19.21
CA TYR A 331 22.96 2.60 -20.31
C TYR A 331 21.86 3.36 -21.06
N GLY A 332 22.10 3.71 -22.32
CA GLY A 332 21.12 4.35 -23.21
C GLY A 332 20.04 3.35 -23.59
N GLY A 333 20.39 2.42 -24.48
CA GLY A 333 19.51 1.35 -24.91
C GLY A 333 19.42 1.34 -26.43
N PRO A 334 18.31 0.89 -27.02
CA PRO A 334 18.05 1.15 -28.43
C PRO A 334 17.64 2.61 -28.68
N SER A 335 18.00 3.13 -29.85
CA SER A 335 17.69 4.47 -30.39
C SER A 335 18.82 5.49 -30.22
N ASP A 336 18.56 6.77 -30.51
CA ASP A 336 19.62 7.78 -30.59
C ASP A 336 19.69 8.55 -29.27
N ASP A 337 20.62 8.17 -28.40
CA ASP A 337 20.73 8.72 -27.04
C ASP A 337 21.82 9.77 -26.85
N ILE A 338 21.70 10.56 -25.79
CA ILE A 338 22.73 11.49 -25.31
C ILE A 338 23.17 11.06 -23.90
N LEU A 339 24.43 10.66 -23.76
CA LEU A 339 25.03 10.22 -22.50
C LEU A 339 26.18 11.14 -22.09
N GLU A 340 26.15 11.60 -20.84
CA GLU A 340 27.19 12.41 -20.22
C GLU A 340 27.65 11.77 -18.90
N GLY A 341 28.91 11.34 -18.81
CA GLY A 341 29.48 10.72 -17.60
C GLY A 341 29.67 11.73 -16.47
N GLY A 342 30.50 12.75 -16.72
CA GLY A 342 30.71 13.83 -15.77
C GLY A 342 32.10 13.74 -15.11
N ASN A 343 32.15 13.74 -13.79
CA ASN A 343 33.38 13.64 -13.01
C ASN A 343 33.54 12.23 -12.46
N GLY A 344 34.61 11.54 -12.83
CA GLY A 344 35.12 10.37 -12.10
C GLY A 344 35.58 9.24 -13.00
N ARG A 345 35.01 8.05 -12.87
CA ARG A 345 35.33 6.93 -13.77
C ARG A 345 34.03 6.30 -14.20
N ASP A 346 33.60 6.65 -15.38
CA ASP A 346 32.28 6.33 -15.84
C ASP A 346 32.31 5.15 -16.81
N TYR A 347 31.22 4.39 -16.81
CA TYR A 347 30.92 3.37 -17.78
C TYR A 347 29.69 3.85 -18.56
N LEU A 348 29.86 4.07 -19.86
CA LEU A 348 28.84 4.60 -20.75
C LEU A 348 28.59 3.58 -21.85
N ASP A 349 27.34 3.14 -22.01
CA ASP A 349 26.95 2.20 -23.05
C ASP A 349 25.72 2.74 -23.76
N GLY A 350 25.93 3.30 -24.95
CA GLY A 350 24.85 3.87 -25.76
C GLY A 350 23.87 2.82 -26.26
N GLY A 351 24.35 1.60 -26.53
CA GLY A 351 23.53 0.54 -27.10
C GLY A 351 23.43 0.59 -28.64
N ASP A 352 22.23 0.28 -29.15
CA ASP A 352 21.94 0.22 -30.60
C ASP A 352 21.47 1.60 -31.06
N GLY A 353 22.03 2.19 -32.12
CA GLY A 353 21.62 3.51 -32.59
C GLY A 353 22.77 4.48 -32.82
N THR A 354 22.43 5.76 -33.00
CA THR A 354 23.40 6.84 -33.22
C THR A 354 23.54 7.71 -31.97
N ASP A 355 24.36 7.25 -31.05
CA ASP A 355 24.53 7.90 -29.75
C ASP A 355 25.52 9.06 -29.77
N THR A 356 25.30 10.02 -28.88
CA THR A 356 26.27 11.05 -28.49
C THR A 356 26.73 10.79 -27.06
N ILE A 357 27.99 10.45 -26.86
CA ILE A 357 28.54 10.01 -25.58
C ILE A 357 29.77 10.86 -25.21
N SER A 358 29.71 11.53 -24.05
CA SER A 358 30.82 12.28 -23.48
C SER A 358 31.19 11.74 -22.10
N GLY A 359 32.44 11.29 -21.92
CA GLY A 359 32.97 10.91 -20.60
C GLY A 359 33.23 12.11 -19.68
N ASN A 360 33.60 13.24 -20.25
CA ASN A 360 34.08 14.44 -19.55
C ASN A 360 35.36 14.21 -18.71
N LEU A 361 35.32 14.48 -17.41
CA LEU A 361 36.49 14.50 -16.53
C LEU A 361 36.66 13.15 -15.87
N GLY A 362 37.52 12.31 -16.41
CA GLY A 362 37.64 10.98 -15.82
C GLY A 362 38.62 10.06 -16.50
N LEU A 363 38.53 8.78 -16.12
CA LEU A 363 39.16 7.69 -16.86
C LEU A 363 38.07 6.75 -17.35
N ASP A 364 37.32 7.20 -18.35
CA ASP A 364 36.01 6.62 -18.65
C ASP A 364 36.11 5.48 -19.67
N THR A 365 35.05 4.68 -19.72
CA THR A 365 34.89 3.58 -20.67
C THR A 365 33.58 3.77 -21.41
N CYS A 366 33.63 3.91 -22.74
CA CYS A 366 32.41 3.94 -23.55
C CYS A 366 32.23 2.67 -24.39
N PHE A 367 30.98 2.38 -24.74
CA PHE A 367 30.56 1.48 -25.81
C PHE A 367 29.43 2.15 -26.64
N SER A 368 29.50 2.01 -27.96
CA SER A 368 28.43 2.41 -28.90
C SER A 368 28.58 1.60 -30.20
N GLU A 369 27.46 1.32 -30.88
CA GLU A 369 27.46 0.68 -32.20
C GLU A 369 28.21 1.53 -33.24
N ILE A 370 28.07 2.86 -33.17
CA ILE A 370 28.71 3.81 -34.08
C ILE A 370 29.86 4.54 -33.37
N LYS A 371 31.10 4.14 -33.70
CA LYS A 371 32.36 4.67 -33.12
C LYS A 371 32.55 6.19 -33.07
N SER A 372 31.76 7.00 -33.78
CA SER A 372 31.87 8.45 -33.73
C SER A 372 31.21 9.09 -32.51
N GLY A 373 30.42 8.33 -31.74
CA GLY A 373 29.68 8.84 -30.59
C GLY A 373 30.51 9.09 -29.34
N CYS A 374 31.71 8.51 -29.20
CA CYS A 374 32.44 8.56 -27.93
C CYS A 374 33.60 9.56 -27.90
N GLU A 375 33.45 10.60 -27.08
CA GLU A 375 34.54 11.48 -26.64
C GLU A 375 34.90 11.13 -25.18
N LEU A 376 36.14 10.67 -24.96
CA LEU A 376 36.69 10.28 -23.65
C LEU A 376 37.77 11.25 -23.19
#